data_AF-A0A1J4K098-F1
#
_entry.id   AF-A0A1J4K098-F1
#
_cell.length_a   1.000
_cell.length_b   1.000
_cell.length_c   1.000
_cell.angle_alpha   90.00
_cell.angle_beta   90.00
_cell.angle_gamma   90.00
#
_symmetry.space_group_name_H-M   'P 1'
#
loop_
_entity.id
_entity.type
_entity.pdbx_description
1 polymer ?
#
loop_
_entity_poly.entity_id
_entity_poly.type
_entity_poly.pdbx_seq_one_letter_code
_entity_poly.pdbx_strand_id
1 'polypeptide(L)'
;MLTNNCLHNYTIKRFFYSKSIIMDPSNTPTFMRIFTLWANNLRYELDGPTFAKMSKKCNKLMQQGKTQGVLAQRVRDETLEAFNAACQLQPFKVTRNNAFELLDIANEWEVSTLVKFVTEYIKNKGLSRPEDVDPVADLLDHARIKDYGDADIIAVSNIVNDALTDERFLEAPPESIFRVLLKADQRSIDQVKLLDFVISLFNTKPSSAVPLIPLIDFSRLTKEQDEGIFLCPELHEENIGFFLSWALSATRNKADRERLQADSRHFDEVSTMREVIIKAQNTAVANMKAEHDEKMRQLLETAKRQQAEIEDLEDTITREKEEFREIEEQNQKQLDEFEDKINRMKEYSETLAQTEEDMIRILRKEVGDPIDAIHNEYNAQMNEVNDRNEEGLRAIQKSIEDPVRAASEEITDMEQQTSRMNSSLGRAAENLIDAKTSIAVKIVRDHMRYDKFMRVSKENKLNLFNQKNGKGIWGVRQKDAIESNQQINELIKRIDELCPLNECD
;
A
#
# COMPACT_ATOMS: atom_id res chain seq x y z
N MET A 1 61.41 1.21 35.26
CA MET A 1 61.56 -0.27 35.16
C MET A 1 60.27 -0.79 34.55
N LEU A 2 60.15 -0.66 33.23
CA LEU A 2 60.45 -1.66 32.20
C LEU A 2 59.26 -2.59 31.95
N THR A 3 58.57 -2.21 30.89
CA THR A 3 57.43 -2.83 30.24
C THR A 3 57.85 -3.97 29.31
N ASN A 4 57.07 -5.03 29.33
CA ASN A 4 57.07 -6.13 28.38
C ASN A 4 56.78 -5.65 26.94
N ASN A 5 57.55 -6.11 25.94
CA ASN A 5 57.07 -7.12 24.99
C ASN A 5 58.00 -7.29 23.77
N CYS A 6 58.43 -8.54 23.59
CA CYS A 6 58.61 -9.26 22.33
C CYS A 6 59.29 -8.54 21.16
N LEU A 7 60.62 -8.67 21.14
CA LEU A 7 61.42 -8.75 19.91
C LEU A 7 61.10 -10.07 19.18
N HIS A 8 60.64 -9.98 17.93
CA HIS A 8 60.84 -11.04 16.95
C HIS A 8 61.50 -10.47 15.71
N ASN A 9 62.71 -10.95 15.50
CA ASN A 9 63.56 -10.76 14.34
C ASN A 9 62.83 -11.12 13.04
N TYR A 10 62.85 -10.22 12.05
CA TYR A 10 62.83 -10.64 10.65
C TYR A 10 64.02 -10.05 9.90
N THR A 11 64.99 -10.93 9.72
CA THR A 11 66.17 -10.85 8.86
C THR A 11 65.75 -10.54 7.42
N ILE A 12 66.04 -9.35 6.91
CA ILE A 12 65.93 -9.03 5.48
C ILE A 12 67.09 -9.75 4.77
N LYS A 13 66.82 -10.96 4.28
CA LYS A 13 67.74 -11.69 3.41
C LYS A 13 67.87 -10.95 2.08
N ARG A 14 69.12 -10.57 1.78
CA ARG A 14 69.64 -10.33 0.42
C ARG A 14 69.09 -11.38 -0.55
N PHE A 15 68.38 -10.93 -1.57
CA PHE A 15 68.24 -11.65 -2.83
C PHE A 15 68.72 -10.71 -3.95
N PHE A 16 70.03 -10.73 -4.20
CA PHE A 16 70.56 -10.44 -5.52
C PHE A 16 70.34 -11.70 -6.35
N TYR A 17 69.46 -11.63 -7.36
CA TYR A 17 69.56 -12.51 -8.51
C TYR A 17 69.42 -11.68 -9.79
N SER A 18 70.52 -11.69 -10.53
CA SER A 18 70.64 -11.25 -11.91
C SER A 18 69.67 -12.02 -12.80
N LYS A 19 68.68 -11.30 -13.34
CA LYS A 19 68.04 -11.56 -14.62
C LYS A 19 67.28 -10.29 -14.96
N SER A 20 67.33 -9.87 -16.22
CA SER A 20 66.53 -8.75 -16.73
C SER A 20 65.05 -9.09 -16.56
N ILE A 21 64.47 -8.74 -15.41
CA ILE A 21 63.05 -8.95 -15.12
C ILE A 21 62.31 -7.80 -15.79
N ILE A 22 61.60 -8.14 -16.87
CA ILE A 22 60.51 -7.33 -17.38
C ILE A 22 59.51 -7.23 -16.24
N MET A 23 59.42 -6.07 -15.59
CA MET A 23 58.47 -5.86 -14.50
C MET A 23 57.04 -5.91 -15.06
N ASP A 24 56.30 -6.92 -14.60
CA ASP A 24 54.87 -7.10 -14.79
C ASP A 24 54.14 -6.15 -13.80
N PRO A 25 53.27 -5.25 -14.29
CA PRO A 25 52.61 -4.23 -13.45
C PRO A 25 51.79 -4.83 -12.29
N SER A 26 51.40 -6.10 -12.38
CA SER A 26 50.66 -6.83 -11.34
C SER A 26 51.49 -7.17 -10.08
N ASN A 27 52.83 -7.20 -10.17
CA ASN A 27 53.73 -7.64 -9.10
C ASN A 27 54.63 -6.53 -8.51
N THR A 28 54.48 -5.29 -8.97
CA THR A 28 55.26 -4.16 -8.46
C THR A 28 54.68 -3.63 -7.13
N PRO A 29 55.49 -3.47 -6.07
CA PRO A 29 55.05 -2.88 -4.80
C PRO A 29 54.36 -1.53 -5.02
N THR A 30 53.32 -1.22 -4.25
CA THR A 30 52.47 -0.02 -4.45
C THR A 30 53.29 1.28 -4.47
N PHE A 31 54.40 1.36 -3.72
CA PHE A 31 55.31 2.51 -3.71
C PHE A 31 56.19 2.66 -4.97
N MET A 32 56.32 1.61 -5.79
CA MET A 32 57.05 1.62 -7.06
C MET A 32 56.14 1.86 -8.28
N ARG A 33 54.82 1.94 -8.07
CA ARG A 33 53.85 2.21 -9.15
C ARG A 33 53.94 3.64 -9.66
N ILE A 34 54.34 4.58 -8.80
CA ILE A 34 54.44 6.00 -9.13
C ILE A 34 55.89 6.44 -8.95
N PHE A 35 56.44 7.06 -9.99
CA PHE A 35 57.72 7.76 -9.93
C PHE A 35 57.47 9.27 -10.02
N THR A 36 57.97 10.03 -9.04
CA THR A 36 57.80 11.48 -9.03
C THR A 36 59.00 12.16 -9.70
N LEU A 37 58.75 12.76 -10.86
CA LEU A 37 59.71 13.62 -11.53
C LEU A 37 59.47 15.08 -11.12
N TRP A 38 60.48 15.71 -10.54
CA TRP A 38 60.46 17.14 -10.23
C TRP A 38 61.09 17.90 -11.39
N ALA A 39 60.31 18.76 -12.04
CA ALA A 39 60.76 19.65 -13.10
C ALA A 39 60.04 21.00 -12.98
N ASN A 40 60.74 22.11 -13.20
CA ASN A 40 60.17 23.46 -13.15
C ASN A 40 59.37 23.84 -11.88
N ASN A 41 59.75 23.39 -10.67
CA ASN A 41 58.94 23.53 -9.44
C ASN A 41 57.59 22.77 -9.43
N LEU A 42 57.33 21.92 -10.42
CA LEU A 42 56.14 21.10 -10.51
C LEU A 42 56.48 19.63 -10.30
N ARG A 43 55.55 18.92 -9.67
CA ARG A 43 55.61 17.46 -9.51
C ARG A 43 54.89 16.82 -10.69
N TYR A 44 55.57 15.92 -11.37
CA TYR A 44 54.99 15.09 -12.43
C TYR A 44 54.97 13.63 -11.93
N GLU A 45 53.77 13.07 -11.85
CA GLU A 45 53.57 11.69 -11.45
C GLU A 45 53.58 10.81 -12.70
N LEU A 46 54.58 9.93 -12.78
CA LEU A 46 54.79 9.01 -13.89
C LEU A 46 54.50 7.59 -13.43
N ASP A 47 53.99 6.74 -14.32
CA ASP A 47 53.92 5.30 -14.08
C ASP A 47 55.35 4.74 -14.00
N GLY A 48 55.78 4.37 -12.80
CA GLY A 48 57.15 3.94 -12.50
C GLY A 48 57.62 2.75 -13.36
N PRO A 49 56.84 1.67 -13.49
CA PRO A 49 57.20 0.53 -14.33
C PRO A 49 57.36 0.88 -15.81
N THR A 50 56.48 1.71 -16.37
CA THR A 50 56.59 2.15 -17.77
C THR A 50 57.78 3.09 -17.96
N PHE A 51 57.97 4.05 -17.06
CA PHE A 51 59.09 4.98 -17.15
C PHE A 51 60.45 4.29 -16.96
N ALA A 52 60.56 3.30 -16.07
CA ALA A 52 61.77 2.49 -15.90
C ALA A 52 62.12 1.63 -17.13
N LYS A 53 61.13 1.21 -17.93
CA LYS A 53 61.38 0.54 -19.21
C LYS A 53 61.96 1.50 -20.26
N MET A 54 61.55 2.76 -20.19
CA MET A 54 61.93 3.79 -21.17
C MET A 54 63.24 4.52 -20.82
N SER A 55 63.49 4.77 -19.52
CA SER A 55 64.64 5.50 -19.00
C SER A 55 65.59 4.58 -18.22
N LYS A 56 66.84 4.48 -18.68
CA LYS A 56 67.88 3.74 -17.94
C LYS A 56 68.22 4.40 -16.60
N LYS A 57 68.16 5.73 -16.51
CA LYS A 57 68.41 6.49 -15.28
C LYS A 57 67.30 6.26 -14.25
N CYS A 58 66.03 6.27 -14.67
CA CYS A 58 64.90 5.92 -13.80
C CYS A 58 65.00 4.46 -13.30
N ASN A 59 65.32 3.51 -14.17
CA ASN A 59 65.51 2.11 -13.79
C ASN A 59 66.59 1.95 -12.70
N LYS A 60 67.75 2.61 -12.85
CA LYS A 60 68.81 2.62 -11.82
C LYS A 60 68.32 3.21 -10.49
N LEU A 61 67.57 4.31 -10.52
CA LEU A 61 67.03 4.95 -9.32
C LEU A 61 66.01 4.05 -8.61
N MET A 62 65.11 3.42 -9.36
CA MET A 62 64.12 2.49 -8.81
C MET A 62 64.76 1.21 -8.23
N GLN A 63 65.82 0.70 -8.86
CA GLN A 63 66.61 -0.41 -8.30
C GLN A 63 67.31 -0.04 -6.98
N GLN A 64 67.65 1.23 -6.79
CA GLN A 64 68.22 1.76 -5.54
C GLN A 64 67.14 2.11 -4.49
N GLY A 65 65.86 1.88 -4.79
CA GLY A 65 64.75 2.21 -3.90
C GLY A 65 64.37 3.70 -3.87
N LYS A 66 64.90 4.51 -4.79
CA LYS A 66 64.54 5.93 -4.94
C LYS A 66 63.41 6.05 -5.97
N THR A 67 62.26 6.56 -5.54
CA THR A 67 61.05 6.76 -6.37
C THR A 67 60.89 8.21 -6.84
N GLN A 68 61.91 9.04 -6.66
CA GLN A 68 61.93 10.43 -7.07
C GLN A 68 63.23 10.81 -7.78
N GLY A 69 63.13 11.77 -8.71
CA GLY A 69 64.29 12.40 -9.31
C GLY A 69 63.99 13.83 -9.76
N VAL A 70 65.04 14.61 -9.98
CA VAL A 70 64.97 16.03 -10.33
C VAL A 70 65.62 16.22 -11.68
N LEU A 71 64.96 16.97 -12.56
CA LEU A 71 65.51 17.41 -13.84
C LEU A 71 66.57 18.51 -13.59
N ALA A 72 67.78 18.34 -14.12
CA ALA A 72 68.86 19.29 -13.85
C ALA A 72 68.71 20.61 -14.64
N GLN A 73 68.13 20.55 -15.83
CA GLN A 73 67.88 21.71 -16.68
C GLN A 73 66.42 22.14 -16.59
N ARG A 74 66.17 23.45 -16.51
CA ARG A 74 64.81 23.94 -16.78
C ARG A 74 64.59 23.98 -18.27
N VAL A 75 63.41 23.54 -18.67
CA VAL A 75 62.99 23.48 -20.07
C VAL A 75 61.60 24.05 -20.17
N ARG A 76 61.16 24.37 -21.38
CA ARG A 76 59.80 24.91 -21.57
C ARG A 76 58.74 23.88 -21.19
N ASP A 77 57.57 24.38 -20.78
CA ASP A 77 56.46 23.51 -20.37
C ASP A 77 55.99 22.62 -21.52
N GLU A 78 55.98 23.11 -22.76
CA GLU A 78 55.71 22.31 -23.96
C GLU A 78 56.73 21.16 -24.14
N THR A 79 57.99 21.38 -23.78
CA THR A 79 59.04 20.36 -23.81
C THR A 79 58.82 19.32 -22.71
N LEU A 80 58.41 19.74 -21.51
CA LEU A 80 58.08 18.84 -20.40
C LEU A 80 56.85 18.00 -20.69
N GLU A 81 55.80 18.58 -21.27
CA GLU A 81 54.60 17.86 -21.69
C GLU A 81 54.94 16.80 -22.73
N ALA A 82 55.73 17.16 -23.74
CA ALA A 82 56.19 16.22 -24.76
C ALA A 82 57.09 15.11 -24.16
N PHE A 83 57.97 15.45 -23.23
CA PHE A 83 58.82 14.49 -22.54
C PHE A 83 58.02 13.53 -21.67
N ASN A 84 57.08 14.05 -20.87
CA ASN A 84 56.19 13.26 -20.03
C ASN A 84 55.33 12.30 -20.87
N ALA A 85 54.69 12.80 -21.93
CA ALA A 85 53.92 11.99 -22.85
C ALA A 85 54.78 10.87 -23.50
N ALA A 86 56.00 11.19 -23.94
CA ALA A 86 56.93 10.21 -24.49
C ALA A 86 57.31 9.12 -23.48
N CYS A 87 57.49 9.48 -22.21
CA CYS A 87 57.84 8.55 -21.14
C CYS A 87 56.70 7.59 -20.76
N GLN A 88 55.45 7.96 -21.07
CA GLN A 88 54.25 7.17 -20.81
C GLN A 88 53.69 6.47 -22.07
N LEU A 89 54.45 6.44 -23.18
CA LEU A 89 54.02 5.88 -24.47
C LEU A 89 52.78 6.56 -25.07
N GLN A 90 52.55 7.83 -24.73
CA GLN A 90 51.48 8.65 -25.27
C GLN A 90 51.95 9.38 -26.55
N PRO A 91 51.02 9.79 -27.44
CA PRO A 91 51.37 10.62 -28.59
C PRO A 91 51.91 11.98 -28.12
N PHE A 92 53.03 12.42 -28.68
CA PHE A 92 53.68 13.70 -28.33
C PHE A 92 54.09 14.46 -29.59
N LYS A 93 54.23 15.78 -29.47
CA LYS A 93 54.56 16.69 -30.60
C LYS A 93 55.97 17.25 -30.45
N VAL A 94 56.80 17.02 -31.47
CA VAL A 94 58.11 17.66 -31.59
C VAL A 94 57.99 18.84 -32.55
N THR A 95 58.32 20.03 -32.04
CA THR A 95 58.36 21.29 -32.78
C THR A 95 59.81 21.70 -33.02
N ARG A 96 60.05 22.64 -33.95
CA ARG A 96 61.40 23.18 -34.18
C ARG A 96 61.98 23.82 -32.91
N ASN A 97 61.10 24.37 -32.08
CA ASN A 97 61.45 25.06 -30.87
C ASN A 97 61.88 24.06 -29.77
N ASN A 98 61.08 23.02 -29.49
CA ASN A 98 61.35 22.08 -28.40
C ASN A 98 62.37 20.97 -28.71
N ALA A 99 62.70 20.74 -29.99
CA ALA A 99 63.48 19.57 -30.42
C ALA A 99 64.84 19.43 -29.71
N PHE A 100 65.59 20.53 -29.55
CA PHE A 100 66.91 20.47 -28.93
C PHE A 100 66.84 20.30 -27.40
N GLU A 101 65.95 21.03 -26.72
CA GLU A 101 65.73 20.85 -25.27
C GLU A 101 65.23 19.43 -24.97
N LEU A 102 64.32 18.90 -25.80
CA LEU A 102 63.82 17.54 -25.66
C LEU A 102 64.92 16.50 -25.85
N LEU A 103 65.86 16.75 -26.77
CA LEU A 103 67.04 15.91 -26.97
C LEU A 103 67.96 15.94 -25.74
N ASP A 104 68.21 17.12 -25.18
CA ASP A 104 69.07 17.31 -24.01
C ASP A 104 68.49 16.59 -22.77
N ILE A 105 67.19 16.74 -22.51
CA ILE A 105 66.52 16.00 -21.42
C ILE A 105 66.53 14.48 -21.69
N ALA A 106 66.25 14.06 -22.93
CA ALA A 106 66.22 12.66 -23.29
C ALA A 106 67.60 12.00 -23.09
N ASN A 107 68.67 12.74 -23.36
CA ASN A 107 70.04 12.30 -23.06
C ASN A 107 70.30 12.30 -21.54
N GLU A 108 69.90 13.34 -20.81
CA GLU A 108 70.06 13.44 -19.35
C GLU A 108 69.39 12.28 -18.61
N TRP A 109 68.23 11.83 -19.09
CA TRP A 109 67.45 10.72 -18.54
C TRP A 109 67.68 9.38 -19.27
N GLU A 110 68.62 9.33 -20.21
CA GLU A 110 69.00 8.13 -20.95
C GLU A 110 67.80 7.41 -21.65
N VAL A 111 66.85 8.18 -22.20
CA VAL A 111 65.65 7.66 -22.91
C VAL A 111 65.98 7.38 -24.37
N SER A 112 66.48 6.16 -24.65
CA SER A 112 67.09 5.82 -25.95
C SER A 112 66.13 5.90 -27.14
N THR A 113 64.83 5.63 -26.94
CA THR A 113 63.81 5.73 -27.99
C THR A 113 63.54 7.17 -28.39
N LEU A 114 63.43 8.06 -27.41
CA LEU A 114 63.20 9.49 -27.61
C LEU A 114 64.42 10.18 -28.25
N VAL A 115 65.63 9.83 -27.81
CA VAL A 115 66.88 10.32 -28.42
C VAL A 115 66.91 10.00 -29.92
N LYS A 116 66.61 8.75 -30.31
CA LYS A 116 66.59 8.36 -31.73
C LYS A 116 65.55 9.13 -32.53
N PHE A 117 64.33 9.22 -32.02
CA PHE A 117 63.22 9.90 -32.68
C PHE A 117 63.50 11.39 -32.91
N VAL A 118 63.99 12.08 -31.89
CA VAL A 118 64.31 13.51 -31.96
C VAL A 118 65.53 13.78 -32.85
N THR A 119 66.55 12.92 -32.79
CA THR A 119 67.72 13.02 -33.69
C THR A 119 67.33 12.86 -35.16
N GLU A 120 66.45 11.90 -35.46
CA GLU A 120 65.92 11.69 -36.82
C GLU A 120 65.07 12.88 -37.27
N TYR A 121 64.25 13.45 -36.39
CA TYR A 121 63.49 14.67 -36.66
C TYR A 121 64.40 15.87 -36.99
N ILE A 122 65.45 16.10 -36.19
CA ILE A 122 66.44 17.16 -36.40
C ILE A 122 67.14 16.98 -37.75
N LYS A 123 67.57 15.74 -38.07
CA LYS A 123 68.22 15.41 -39.35
C LYS A 123 67.29 15.62 -40.54
N ASN A 124 66.03 15.19 -40.44
CA ASN A 124 65.03 15.32 -41.50
C ASN A 124 64.59 16.77 -41.75
N LYS A 125 64.65 17.62 -40.71
CA LYS A 125 64.30 19.04 -40.79
C LYS A 125 65.50 19.96 -41.03
N GLY A 126 66.73 19.41 -41.05
CA GLY A 126 67.95 20.18 -41.26
C GLY A 126 68.17 21.27 -40.19
N LEU A 127 67.77 21.00 -38.94
CA LEU A 127 67.87 21.98 -37.87
C LEU A 127 69.31 22.00 -37.34
N SER A 128 69.97 23.15 -37.38
CA SER A 128 71.21 23.40 -36.66
C SER A 128 70.90 23.86 -35.25
N ARG A 129 71.65 23.34 -34.26
CA ARG A 129 71.60 23.91 -32.90
C ARG A 129 72.10 25.36 -33.00
N PRO A 130 71.42 26.35 -32.43
CA PRO A 130 71.99 27.69 -32.32
C PRO A 130 73.28 27.57 -31.49
N GLU A 131 74.44 27.81 -32.10
CA GLU A 131 75.73 27.84 -31.41
C GLU A 131 75.88 29.24 -30.76
N ASP A 132 76.22 29.27 -29.46
CA ASP A 132 76.46 30.46 -28.65
C ASP A 132 75.34 31.52 -28.64
N VAL A 133 74.16 31.11 -28.16
CA VAL A 133 73.15 32.07 -27.70
C VAL A 133 73.66 32.68 -26.40
N ASP A 134 74.01 33.97 -26.40
CA ASP A 134 74.28 34.74 -25.18
C ASP A 134 72.93 35.05 -24.52
N PRO A 135 72.51 34.27 -23.50
CA PRO A 135 71.14 34.36 -23.00
C PRO A 135 70.89 35.69 -22.27
N VAL A 136 71.96 36.34 -21.77
CA VAL A 136 71.88 37.63 -21.09
C VAL A 136 71.67 38.74 -22.12
N ALA A 137 72.39 38.70 -23.24
CA ALA A 137 72.19 39.67 -24.33
C ALA A 137 70.79 39.57 -24.95
N ASP A 138 70.33 38.35 -25.24
CA ASP A 138 68.99 38.11 -25.79
C ASP A 138 67.88 38.58 -24.85
N LEU A 139 68.03 38.32 -23.55
CA LEU A 139 67.09 38.82 -22.54
C LEU A 139 67.04 40.35 -22.53
N LEU A 140 68.18 41.03 -22.66
CA LEU A 140 68.25 42.49 -22.67
C LEU A 140 67.63 43.08 -23.95
N ASP A 141 67.89 42.48 -25.11
CA ASP A 141 67.33 42.93 -26.38
C ASP A 141 65.81 42.72 -26.44
N HIS A 142 65.31 41.56 -25.99
CA HIS A 142 63.87 41.31 -25.86
C HIS A 142 63.21 42.17 -24.78
N ALA A 143 63.92 42.48 -23.68
CA ALA A 143 63.45 43.40 -22.64
C ALA A 143 63.27 44.84 -23.16
N ARG A 144 64.17 45.30 -24.04
CA ARG A 144 64.06 46.62 -24.69
C ARG A 144 62.85 46.71 -25.62
N ILE A 145 62.50 45.63 -26.30
CA ILE A 145 61.35 45.54 -27.21
C ILE A 145 60.04 45.23 -26.46
N LYS A 146 60.11 44.90 -25.16
CA LYS A 146 59.00 44.43 -24.31
C LYS A 146 58.36 43.11 -24.77
N ASP A 147 59.11 42.27 -25.47
CA ASP A 147 58.68 40.96 -25.98
C ASP A 147 59.52 39.81 -25.40
N TYR A 148 59.90 39.94 -24.12
CA TYR A 148 60.64 38.87 -23.43
C TYR A 148 59.65 37.86 -22.83
N GLY A 149 59.89 36.58 -23.13
CA GLY A 149 59.03 35.49 -22.74
C GLY A 149 59.59 34.66 -21.58
N ASP A 150 58.82 33.66 -21.15
CA ASP A 150 59.30 32.68 -20.17
C ASP A 150 60.51 31.88 -20.66
N ALA A 151 60.71 31.77 -21.97
CA ALA A 151 61.85 31.08 -22.59
C ALA A 151 63.18 31.78 -22.30
N ASP A 152 63.25 33.11 -22.43
CA ASP A 152 64.46 33.91 -22.19
C ASP A 152 64.85 33.85 -20.71
N ILE A 153 63.86 33.95 -19.83
CA ILE A 153 64.04 33.82 -18.37
C ILE A 153 64.59 32.43 -18.03
N ILE A 154 64.07 31.36 -18.63
CA ILE A 154 64.55 29.99 -18.41
C ILE A 154 65.99 29.82 -18.90
N ALA A 155 66.33 30.40 -20.06
CA ALA A 155 67.67 30.34 -20.62
C ALA A 155 68.71 31.00 -19.69
N VAL A 156 68.42 32.20 -19.16
CA VAL A 156 69.29 32.88 -18.17
C VAL A 156 69.31 32.14 -16.83
N SER A 157 68.19 31.61 -16.35
CA SER A 157 68.16 30.78 -15.14
C SER A 157 69.05 29.53 -15.26
N ASN A 158 69.20 28.98 -16.46
CA ASN A 158 70.10 27.84 -16.73
C ASN A 158 71.59 28.23 -16.73
N ILE A 159 71.95 29.51 -16.69
CA ILE A 159 73.34 30.01 -16.56
C ILE A 159 73.50 31.00 -15.39
N VAL A 160 72.61 30.94 -14.39
CA VAL A 160 72.49 31.96 -13.33
C VAL A 160 73.82 32.33 -12.65
N ASN A 161 74.70 31.37 -12.36
CA ASN A 161 75.96 31.63 -11.67
C ASN A 161 77.00 32.36 -12.53
N ASP A 162 76.86 32.28 -13.85
CA ASP A 162 77.69 33.01 -14.82
C ASP A 162 77.04 34.36 -15.15
N ALA A 163 75.71 34.42 -15.23
CA ALA A 163 74.94 35.64 -15.39
C ALA A 163 75.10 36.61 -14.20
N LEU A 164 75.20 36.10 -12.96
CA LEU A 164 75.44 36.91 -11.76
C LEU A 164 76.81 37.62 -11.76
N THR A 165 77.77 37.09 -12.52
CA THR A 165 79.10 37.73 -12.70
C THR A 165 79.16 38.67 -13.90
N ASP A 166 78.11 38.69 -14.74
CA ASP A 166 78.05 39.55 -15.92
C ASP A 166 77.45 40.92 -15.55
N GLU A 167 78.23 41.98 -15.73
CA GLU A 167 77.81 43.35 -15.44
C GLU A 167 76.59 43.77 -16.28
N ARG A 168 76.40 43.20 -17.48
CA ARG A 168 75.26 43.50 -18.36
C ARG A 168 73.94 43.10 -17.72
N PHE A 169 73.95 42.10 -16.83
CA PHE A 169 72.75 41.66 -16.12
C PHE A 169 72.21 42.71 -15.14
N LEU A 170 73.03 43.68 -14.70
CA LEU A 170 72.60 44.83 -13.89
C LEU A 170 71.71 45.82 -14.66
N GLU A 171 71.73 45.77 -15.99
CA GLU A 171 70.87 46.60 -16.84
C GLU A 171 69.47 46.02 -17.02
N ALA A 172 69.27 44.74 -16.68
CA ALA A 172 67.99 44.08 -16.85
C ALA A 172 66.90 44.67 -15.92
N PRO A 173 65.61 44.63 -16.32
CA PRO A 173 64.51 45.02 -15.46
C PRO A 173 64.50 44.22 -14.14
N PRO A 174 64.18 44.85 -12.99
CA PRO A 174 64.19 44.19 -11.70
C PRO A 174 63.24 42.98 -11.64
N GLU A 175 62.11 43.03 -12.34
CA GLU A 175 61.16 41.92 -12.43
C GLU A 175 61.74 40.71 -13.17
N SER A 176 62.54 40.95 -14.22
CA SER A 176 63.21 39.89 -14.98
C SER A 176 64.29 39.23 -14.14
N ILE A 177 65.10 40.02 -13.44
CA ILE A 177 66.15 39.53 -12.52
C ILE A 177 65.52 38.69 -11.41
N PHE A 178 64.48 39.20 -10.76
CA PHE A 178 63.79 38.48 -9.68
C PHE A 178 63.17 37.16 -10.18
N ARG A 179 62.54 37.15 -11.36
CA ARG A 179 61.99 35.91 -11.95
C ARG A 179 63.08 34.90 -12.30
N VAL A 180 64.22 35.35 -12.82
CA VAL A 180 65.37 34.50 -13.11
C VAL A 180 65.87 33.82 -11.83
N LEU A 181 66.03 34.58 -10.74
CA LEU A 181 66.49 34.07 -9.45
C LEU A 181 65.48 33.10 -8.81
N LEU A 182 64.19 33.44 -8.80
CA LEU A 182 63.14 32.54 -8.31
C LEU A 182 63.06 31.22 -9.10
N LYS A 183 63.26 31.28 -10.43
CA LYS A 183 63.31 30.06 -11.25
C LYS A 183 64.63 29.30 -11.03
N ALA A 184 65.71 29.99 -10.71
CA ALA A 184 67.01 29.39 -10.42
C ALA A 184 67.12 28.76 -9.02
N ASP A 185 66.22 29.04 -8.09
CA ASP A 185 66.24 28.60 -6.66
C ASP A 185 66.42 27.08 -6.44
N GLN A 186 65.97 26.23 -7.37
CA GLN A 186 66.20 24.76 -7.31
C GLN A 186 67.65 24.35 -7.58
N ARG A 187 68.43 25.23 -8.21
CA ARG A 187 69.87 25.09 -8.37
C ARG A 187 70.52 25.76 -7.17
N SER A 188 71.60 25.18 -6.67
CA SER A 188 72.42 25.83 -5.64
C SER A 188 73.04 27.11 -6.21
N ILE A 189 72.32 28.22 -6.11
CA ILE A 189 72.81 29.56 -6.43
C ILE A 189 73.99 29.82 -5.50
N ASP A 190 75.10 30.30 -6.08
CA ASP A 190 76.23 30.72 -5.27
C ASP A 190 75.87 31.99 -4.50
N GLN A 191 75.65 31.82 -3.19
CA GLN A 191 75.24 32.89 -2.28
C GLN A 191 76.26 34.03 -2.21
N VAL A 192 77.54 33.78 -2.48
CA VAL A 192 78.58 34.83 -2.50
C VAL A 192 78.41 35.69 -3.74
N LYS A 193 78.28 35.07 -4.91
CA LYS A 193 78.05 35.79 -6.18
C LYS A 193 76.73 36.57 -6.16
N LEU A 194 75.68 35.99 -5.56
CA LEU A 194 74.40 36.65 -5.39
C LEU A 194 74.51 37.88 -4.49
N LEU A 195 75.24 37.77 -3.37
CA LEU A 195 75.48 38.88 -2.45
C LEU A 195 76.22 40.03 -3.15
N ASP A 196 77.32 39.72 -3.84
CA ASP A 196 78.12 40.70 -4.56
C ASP A 196 77.30 41.40 -5.66
N PHE A 197 76.46 40.65 -6.38
CA PHE A 197 75.56 41.19 -7.39
C PHE A 197 74.49 42.10 -6.79
N VAL A 198 73.82 41.68 -5.71
CA VAL A 198 72.76 42.47 -5.07
C VAL A 198 73.33 43.74 -4.43
N ILE A 199 74.52 43.70 -3.85
CA ILE A 199 75.19 44.90 -3.31
C ILE A 199 75.58 45.85 -4.45
N SER A 200 76.10 45.32 -5.56
CA SER A 200 76.42 46.11 -6.75
C SER A 200 75.17 46.75 -7.37
N LEU A 201 74.06 46.01 -7.41
CA LEU A 201 72.76 46.52 -7.85
C LEU A 201 72.20 47.56 -6.87
N PHE A 202 72.35 47.35 -5.56
CA PHE A 202 71.90 48.28 -4.53
C PHE A 202 72.62 49.62 -4.61
N ASN A 203 73.93 49.60 -4.86
CA ASN A 203 74.75 50.80 -5.01
C ASN A 203 74.44 51.58 -6.32
N THR A 204 73.96 50.90 -7.36
CA THR A 204 73.67 51.53 -8.67
C THR A 204 72.20 51.95 -8.80
N LYS A 205 71.26 51.09 -8.38
CA LYS A 205 69.80 51.27 -8.46
C LYS A 205 69.13 50.63 -7.23
N PRO A 206 69.00 51.37 -6.11
CA PRO A 206 68.47 50.81 -4.87
C PRO A 206 67.05 50.24 -5.03
N SER A 207 66.15 50.93 -5.74
CA SER A 207 64.77 50.44 -6.01
C SER A 207 64.71 49.10 -6.75
N SER A 208 65.67 48.82 -7.63
CA SER A 208 65.74 47.53 -8.35
C SER A 208 66.30 46.41 -7.49
N ALA A 209 67.09 46.73 -6.47
CA ALA A 209 67.67 45.77 -5.54
C ALA A 209 66.72 45.40 -4.39
N VAL A 210 65.78 46.27 -4.03
CA VAL A 210 64.80 46.06 -2.94
C VAL A 210 64.12 44.69 -2.99
N PRO A 211 63.56 44.23 -4.13
CA PRO A 211 62.92 42.91 -4.22
C PRO A 211 63.87 41.72 -4.06
N LEU A 212 65.19 41.93 -4.20
CA LEU A 212 66.22 40.89 -4.15
C LEU A 212 66.87 40.74 -2.77
N ILE A 213 66.80 41.78 -1.94
CA ILE A 213 67.34 41.80 -0.56
C ILE A 213 66.81 40.65 0.33
N PRO A 214 65.56 40.18 0.19
CA PRO A 214 65.09 39.03 0.99
C PRO A 214 65.72 37.69 0.57
N LEU A 215 66.33 37.63 -0.63
CA LEU A 215 66.93 36.41 -1.19
C LEU A 215 68.40 36.23 -0.79
N ILE A 216 69.04 37.25 -0.19
CA ILE A 216 70.44 37.18 0.25
C ILE A 216 70.59 36.61 1.66
N ASP A 217 71.73 35.96 1.91
CA ASP A 217 72.10 35.48 3.24
C ASP A 217 72.69 36.62 4.09
N PHE A 218 71.84 37.22 4.94
CA PHE A 218 72.24 38.32 5.84
C PHE A 218 73.39 37.96 6.80
N SER A 219 73.64 36.67 7.06
CA SER A 219 74.74 36.25 7.92
C SER A 219 76.12 36.53 7.33
N ARG A 220 76.19 36.83 6.03
CA ARG A 220 77.41 37.09 5.26
C ARG A 220 77.66 38.58 4.99
N LEU A 221 76.73 39.46 5.36
CA LEU A 221 76.87 40.91 5.20
C LEU A 221 77.89 41.49 6.18
N THR A 222 78.62 42.52 5.75
CA THR A 222 79.37 43.35 6.70
C THR A 222 78.41 44.26 7.46
N LYS A 223 78.79 44.69 8.68
CA LYS A 223 77.94 45.60 9.49
C LYS A 223 77.58 46.89 8.77
N GLU A 224 78.49 47.43 7.95
CA GLU A 224 78.26 48.65 7.18
C GLU A 224 77.25 48.43 6.04
N GLN A 225 77.28 47.26 5.39
CA GLN A 225 76.31 46.89 4.35
C GLN A 225 74.93 46.61 4.95
N ASP A 226 74.89 45.95 6.10
CA ASP A 226 73.66 45.66 6.84
C ASP A 226 72.97 46.96 7.29
N GLU A 227 73.70 47.86 7.96
CA GLU A 227 73.18 49.18 8.34
C GLU A 227 72.77 50.02 7.12
N GLY A 228 73.54 49.97 6.02
CA GLY A 228 73.22 50.68 4.78
C GLY A 228 71.94 50.18 4.10
N ILE A 229 71.71 48.87 4.11
CA ILE A 229 70.45 48.28 3.62
C ILE A 229 69.29 48.70 4.52
N PHE A 230 69.42 48.56 5.84
CA PHE A 230 68.34 48.88 6.78
C PHE A 230 67.96 50.37 6.82
N LEU A 231 68.88 51.28 6.53
CA LEU A 231 68.62 52.72 6.55
C LEU A 231 68.08 53.28 5.22
N CYS A 232 67.95 52.45 4.19
CA CYS A 232 67.46 52.86 2.87
C CYS A 232 65.94 53.14 2.89
N PRO A 233 65.49 54.37 2.60
CA PRO A 233 64.07 54.72 2.57
C PRO A 233 63.25 53.90 1.57
N GLU A 234 63.83 53.63 0.39
CA GLU A 234 63.21 52.86 -0.68
C GLU A 234 62.92 51.41 -0.24
N LEU A 235 63.76 50.85 0.62
CA LEU A 235 63.52 49.55 1.25
C LEU A 235 62.26 49.56 2.11
N HIS A 236 61.96 50.65 2.82
CA HIS A 236 60.79 50.72 3.71
C HIS A 236 59.49 51.00 2.95
N GLU A 237 59.55 51.79 1.88
CA GLU A 237 58.36 52.16 1.10
C GLU A 237 57.96 51.08 0.08
N GLU A 238 58.92 50.52 -0.66
CA GLU A 238 58.60 49.56 -1.74
C GLU A 238 58.41 48.12 -1.23
N ASN A 239 59.10 47.70 -0.15
CA ASN A 239 58.94 46.35 0.39
C ASN A 239 57.53 46.08 0.91
N ILE A 240 56.90 47.03 1.57
CA ILE A 240 55.58 46.80 2.17
C ILE A 240 54.56 46.47 1.08
N GLY A 241 54.57 47.22 -0.03
CA GLY A 241 53.70 46.97 -1.18
C GLY A 241 54.01 45.64 -1.88
N PHE A 242 55.29 45.33 -2.07
CA PHE A 242 55.74 44.10 -2.70
C PHE A 242 55.39 42.85 -1.87
N PHE A 243 55.71 42.84 -0.57
CA PHE A 243 55.41 41.71 0.32
C PHE A 243 53.92 41.51 0.53
N LEU A 244 53.14 42.59 0.63
CA LEU A 244 51.68 42.47 0.70
C LEU A 244 51.12 41.84 -0.59
N SER A 245 51.58 42.32 -1.74
CA SER A 245 51.16 41.78 -3.05
C SER A 245 51.59 40.33 -3.26
N TRP A 246 52.80 39.98 -2.81
CA TRP A 246 53.35 38.63 -2.85
C TRP A 246 52.59 37.69 -1.90
N ALA A 247 52.32 38.11 -0.66
CA ALA A 247 51.56 37.33 0.31
C ALA A 247 50.12 37.08 -0.18
N LEU A 248 49.47 38.10 -0.74
CA LEU A 248 48.14 37.98 -1.34
C LEU A 248 48.16 37.04 -2.57
N SER A 249 49.16 37.15 -3.43
CA SER A 249 49.32 36.28 -4.59
C SER A 249 49.62 34.83 -4.19
N ALA A 250 50.48 34.61 -3.19
CA ALA A 250 50.78 33.30 -2.64
C ALA A 250 49.56 32.66 -1.98
N THR A 251 48.77 33.45 -1.24
CA THR A 251 47.51 33.00 -0.63
C THR A 251 46.49 32.63 -1.70
N ARG A 252 46.34 33.45 -2.74
CA ARG A 252 45.49 33.14 -3.89
C ARG A 252 45.92 31.84 -4.59
N ASN A 253 47.20 31.70 -4.91
CA ASN A 253 47.75 30.49 -5.54
C ASN A 253 47.61 29.25 -4.65
N LYS A 254 47.63 29.40 -3.32
CA LYS A 254 47.34 28.32 -2.38
C LYS A 254 45.85 27.95 -2.43
N ALA A 255 44.95 28.93 -2.38
CA ALA A 255 43.51 28.70 -2.48
C ALA A 255 43.12 28.02 -3.81
N ASP A 256 43.72 28.45 -4.93
CA ASP A 256 43.49 27.82 -6.24
C ASP A 256 43.97 26.36 -6.27
N ARG A 257 45.12 26.06 -5.66
CA ARG A 257 45.62 24.67 -5.53
C ARG A 257 44.72 23.81 -4.65
N GLU A 258 44.27 24.34 -3.52
CA GLU A 258 43.35 23.63 -2.63
C GLU A 258 42.01 23.38 -3.31
N ARG A 259 41.50 24.35 -4.09
CA ARG A 259 40.28 24.19 -4.88
C ARG A 259 40.44 23.09 -5.94
N LEU A 260 41.51 23.11 -6.73
CA LEU A 260 41.78 22.06 -7.73
C LEU A 260 41.91 20.68 -7.08
N GLN A 261 42.54 20.60 -5.91
CA GLN A 261 42.63 19.35 -5.16
C GLN A 261 41.25 18.89 -4.64
N ALA A 262 40.42 19.81 -4.14
CA ALA A 262 39.06 19.51 -3.72
C ALA A 262 38.20 19.05 -4.90
N ASP A 263 38.29 19.71 -6.05
CA ASP A 263 37.58 19.33 -7.28
C ASP A 263 37.97 17.91 -7.72
N SER A 264 39.27 17.57 -7.69
CA SER A 264 39.75 16.21 -7.98
C SER A 264 39.19 15.18 -7.00
N ARG A 265 39.19 15.48 -5.69
CA ARG A 265 38.63 14.57 -4.68
C ARG A 265 37.14 14.36 -4.89
N HIS A 266 36.40 15.43 -5.14
CA HIS A 266 34.96 15.35 -5.40
C HIS A 266 34.66 14.58 -6.69
N PHE A 267 35.48 14.74 -7.73
CA PHE A 267 35.32 13.96 -8.96
C PHE A 267 35.51 12.45 -8.71
N ASP A 268 36.52 12.07 -7.93
CA ASP A 268 36.77 10.67 -7.55
C ASP A 268 35.62 10.13 -6.68
N GLU A 269 35.17 10.89 -5.68
CA GLU A 269 34.02 10.54 -4.83
C GLU A 269 32.73 10.37 -5.65
N VAL A 270 32.44 11.27 -6.59
CA VAL A 270 31.27 11.18 -7.47
C VAL A 270 31.37 9.97 -8.39
N SER A 271 32.56 9.67 -8.90
CA SER A 271 32.78 8.50 -9.76
C SER A 271 32.57 7.20 -8.99
N THR A 272 33.11 7.08 -7.78
CA THR A 272 32.88 5.91 -6.92
C THR A 272 31.41 5.77 -6.51
N MET A 273 30.72 6.86 -6.17
CA MET A 273 29.28 6.85 -5.90
C MET A 273 28.49 6.39 -7.12
N ARG A 274 28.84 6.87 -8.31
CA ARG A 274 28.20 6.45 -9.56
C ARG A 274 28.36 4.95 -9.80
N GLU A 275 29.56 4.40 -9.57
CA GLU A 275 29.79 2.96 -9.66
C GLU A 275 28.98 2.17 -8.63
N VAL A 276 28.89 2.65 -7.38
CA VAL A 276 28.09 2.02 -6.33
C VAL A 276 26.61 2.03 -6.71
N ILE A 277 26.09 3.14 -7.22
CA ILE A 277 24.71 3.26 -7.69
C ILE A 277 24.44 2.29 -8.85
N ILE A 278 25.33 2.22 -9.84
CA ILE A 278 25.19 1.29 -10.97
C ILE A 278 25.21 -0.16 -10.47
N LYS A 279 26.12 -0.51 -9.56
CA LYS A 279 26.17 -1.85 -8.96
C LYS A 279 24.90 -2.17 -8.19
N ALA A 280 24.42 -1.25 -7.34
CA ALA A 280 23.19 -1.42 -6.59
C ALA A 280 21.97 -1.57 -7.51
N GLN A 281 21.89 -0.76 -8.57
CA GLN A 281 20.83 -0.84 -9.57
C GLN A 281 20.87 -2.18 -10.32
N ASN A 282 22.04 -2.63 -10.75
CA ASN A 282 22.19 -3.92 -11.42
C ASN A 282 21.81 -5.09 -10.51
N THR A 283 22.20 -5.05 -9.23
CA THR A 283 21.80 -6.06 -8.24
C THR A 283 20.30 -6.04 -8.00
N ALA A 284 19.69 -4.86 -7.89
CA ALA A 284 18.23 -4.74 -7.72
C ALA A 284 17.47 -5.29 -8.94
N VAL A 285 17.92 -4.96 -10.16
CA VAL A 285 17.34 -5.50 -11.41
C VAL A 285 17.52 -7.01 -11.50
N ALA A 286 18.69 -7.54 -11.13
CA ALA A 286 18.94 -8.98 -11.12
C ALA A 286 18.03 -9.70 -10.11
N ASN A 287 17.88 -9.15 -8.90
CA ASN A 287 16.99 -9.69 -7.88
C ASN A 287 15.52 -9.65 -8.34
N MET A 288 15.07 -8.53 -8.93
CA MET A 288 13.72 -8.41 -9.48
C MET A 288 13.47 -9.42 -10.61
N LYS A 289 14.44 -9.62 -11.50
CA LYS A 289 14.35 -10.65 -12.56
C LYS A 289 14.27 -12.05 -11.96
N ALA A 290 15.13 -12.38 -11.00
CA ALA A 290 15.10 -13.68 -10.34
C ALA A 290 13.76 -13.95 -9.62
N GLU A 291 13.21 -12.95 -8.92
CA GLU A 291 11.90 -13.06 -8.29
C GLU A 291 10.77 -13.22 -9.32
N HIS A 292 10.85 -12.49 -10.44
CA HIS A 292 9.90 -12.61 -11.53
C HIS A 292 9.97 -13.98 -12.22
N ASP A 293 11.18 -14.50 -12.48
CA ASP A 293 11.39 -15.81 -13.09
C ASP A 293 10.87 -16.93 -12.17
N GLU A 294 11.08 -16.80 -10.85
CA GLU A 294 10.54 -17.74 -9.87
C GLU A 294 9.00 -17.68 -9.82
N LYS A 295 8.40 -16.48 -9.83
CA LYS A 295 6.93 -16.34 -9.93
C LYS A 295 6.38 -16.93 -11.22
N MET A 296 7.06 -16.72 -12.35
CA MET A 296 6.69 -17.31 -13.63
C MET A 296 6.77 -18.83 -13.60
N ARG A 297 7.80 -19.40 -12.96
CA ARG A 297 7.95 -20.85 -12.77
C ARG A 297 6.78 -21.40 -11.94
N GLN A 298 6.43 -20.75 -10.84
CA GLN A 298 5.28 -21.14 -10.00
C GLN A 298 3.96 -21.06 -10.77
N LEU A 299 3.75 -20.00 -11.56
CA LEU A 299 2.55 -19.86 -12.39
C LEU A 299 2.48 -20.96 -13.46
N LEU A 300 3.59 -21.29 -14.12
CA LEU A 300 3.66 -22.39 -15.08
C LEU A 300 3.38 -23.75 -14.44
N GLU A 301 3.89 -23.99 -13.23
CA GLU A 301 3.63 -25.21 -12.48
C GLU A 301 2.16 -25.32 -12.06
N THR A 302 1.57 -24.21 -11.62
CA THR A 302 0.14 -24.13 -11.30
C THR A 302 -0.72 -24.36 -12.54
N ALA A 303 -0.37 -23.77 -13.67
CA ALA A 303 -1.06 -23.95 -14.94
C ALA A 303 -0.96 -25.41 -15.43
N LYS A 304 0.19 -26.06 -15.28
CA LYS A 304 0.34 -27.50 -15.58
C LYS A 304 -0.53 -28.36 -14.68
N ARG A 305 -0.61 -28.06 -13.39
CA ARG A 305 -1.48 -28.77 -12.45
C ARG A 305 -2.95 -28.61 -12.83
N GLN A 306 -3.37 -27.38 -13.15
CA GLN A 306 -4.73 -27.11 -13.61
C GLN A 306 -5.04 -27.82 -14.92
N GLN A 307 -4.09 -27.88 -15.85
CA GLN A 307 -4.27 -28.62 -17.11
C GLN A 307 -4.49 -30.12 -16.86
N ALA A 308 -3.70 -30.72 -15.96
CA ALA A 308 -3.86 -32.12 -15.59
C ALA A 308 -5.18 -32.39 -14.85
N GLU A 309 -5.62 -31.46 -14.00
CA GLU A 309 -6.92 -31.55 -13.31
C GLU A 309 -8.09 -31.42 -14.30
N ILE A 310 -7.98 -30.55 -15.31
CA ILE A 310 -8.97 -30.46 -16.39
C ILE A 310 -9.02 -31.78 -17.19
N GLU A 311 -7.87 -32.36 -17.51
CA GLU A 311 -7.79 -33.64 -18.24
C GLU A 311 -8.44 -34.78 -17.44
N ASP A 312 -8.17 -34.87 -16.12
CA ASP A 312 -8.82 -35.85 -15.22
C ASP A 312 -10.34 -35.63 -15.09
N LEU A 313 -10.78 -34.38 -15.07
CA LEU A 313 -12.21 -34.03 -15.09
C LEU A 313 -12.87 -34.38 -16.42
N GLU A 314 -12.19 -34.16 -17.55
CA GLU A 314 -12.67 -34.57 -18.87
C GLU A 314 -12.80 -36.11 -18.96
N ASP A 315 -11.81 -36.85 -18.47
CA ASP A 315 -11.86 -38.31 -18.37
C ASP A 315 -12.99 -38.79 -17.46
N THR A 316 -13.21 -38.11 -16.33
CA THR A 316 -14.33 -38.42 -15.43
C THR A 316 -15.67 -38.16 -16.10
N ILE A 317 -15.85 -37.02 -16.77
CA ILE A 317 -17.08 -36.68 -17.50
C ILE A 317 -17.34 -37.68 -18.63
N THR A 318 -16.31 -38.10 -19.36
CA THR A 318 -16.48 -39.08 -20.44
C THR A 318 -16.88 -40.45 -19.89
N ARG A 319 -16.28 -40.89 -18.78
CA ARG A 319 -16.69 -42.11 -18.07
C ARG A 319 -18.13 -42.02 -17.57
N GLU A 320 -18.50 -40.94 -16.89
CA GLU A 320 -19.87 -40.73 -16.40
C GLU A 320 -20.88 -40.71 -17.56
N LYS A 321 -20.55 -40.07 -18.70
CA LYS A 321 -21.41 -40.09 -19.89
C LYS A 321 -21.62 -41.50 -20.43
N GLU A 322 -20.61 -42.37 -20.37
CA GLU A 322 -20.76 -43.76 -20.81
C GLU A 322 -21.60 -44.55 -19.80
N GLU A 323 -21.36 -44.38 -18.49
CA GLU A 323 -22.18 -44.97 -17.42
C GLU A 323 -23.65 -44.54 -17.53
N PHE A 324 -23.92 -43.26 -17.79
CA PHE A 324 -25.28 -42.77 -18.04
C PHE A 324 -25.92 -43.40 -19.29
N ARG A 325 -25.15 -43.61 -20.35
CA ARG A 325 -25.65 -44.24 -21.58
C ARG A 325 -26.00 -45.71 -21.34
N GLU A 326 -25.18 -46.43 -20.57
CA GLU A 326 -25.48 -47.80 -20.14
C GLU A 326 -26.73 -47.87 -19.26
N ILE A 327 -26.89 -46.93 -18.31
CA ILE A 327 -28.08 -46.84 -17.46
C ILE A 327 -29.32 -46.51 -18.30
N GLU A 328 -29.24 -45.57 -19.24
CA GLU A 328 -30.33 -45.27 -20.17
C GLU A 328 -30.71 -46.49 -20.99
N GLU A 329 -29.74 -47.24 -21.50
CA GLU A 329 -30.01 -48.48 -22.26
C GLU A 329 -30.66 -49.55 -21.39
N GLN A 330 -30.22 -49.71 -20.13
CA GLN A 330 -30.84 -50.62 -19.17
C GLN A 330 -32.27 -50.18 -18.82
N ASN A 331 -32.49 -48.90 -18.55
CA ASN A 331 -33.81 -48.34 -18.26
C ASN A 331 -34.74 -48.52 -19.46
N GLN A 332 -34.25 -48.30 -20.68
CA GLN A 332 -35.04 -48.52 -21.89
C GLN A 332 -35.42 -50.00 -22.03
N LYS A 333 -34.48 -50.93 -21.82
CA LYS A 333 -34.79 -52.38 -21.78
C LYS A 333 -35.84 -52.72 -20.74
N GLN A 334 -35.75 -52.14 -19.54
CA GLN A 334 -36.75 -52.35 -18.49
C GLN A 334 -38.12 -51.75 -18.87
N LEU A 335 -38.15 -50.58 -19.51
CA LEU A 335 -39.38 -49.98 -20.02
C LEU A 335 -40.01 -50.86 -21.10
N ASP A 336 -39.22 -51.37 -22.04
CA ASP A 336 -39.68 -52.30 -23.07
C ASP A 336 -40.24 -53.59 -22.44
N GLU A 337 -39.57 -54.14 -21.41
CA GLU A 337 -40.08 -55.29 -20.65
C GLU A 337 -41.39 -54.98 -19.90
N PHE A 338 -41.53 -53.77 -19.33
CA PHE A 338 -42.76 -53.35 -18.69
C PHE A 338 -43.87 -53.12 -19.70
N GLU A 339 -43.57 -52.56 -20.86
CA GLU A 339 -44.51 -52.39 -21.96
C GLU A 339 -45.00 -53.75 -22.46
N ASP A 340 -44.10 -54.71 -22.63
CA ASP A 340 -44.45 -56.11 -22.95
C ASP A 340 -45.35 -56.74 -21.87
N LYS A 341 -45.04 -56.54 -20.58
CA LYS A 341 -45.89 -57.03 -19.49
C LYS A 341 -47.26 -56.36 -19.50
N ILE A 342 -47.31 -55.05 -19.74
CA ILE A 342 -48.56 -54.28 -19.85
C ILE A 342 -49.37 -54.78 -21.03
N ASN A 343 -48.74 -55.02 -22.18
CA ASN A 343 -49.42 -55.55 -23.36
C ASN A 343 -49.97 -56.95 -23.11
N ARG A 344 -49.20 -57.85 -22.47
CA ARG A 344 -49.72 -59.16 -22.03
C ARG A 344 -50.86 -59.05 -21.03
N MET A 345 -50.78 -58.10 -20.08
CA MET A 345 -51.88 -57.85 -19.14
C MET A 345 -53.10 -57.25 -19.83
N LYS A 346 -52.91 -56.39 -20.84
CA LYS A 346 -54.00 -55.86 -21.67
C LYS A 346 -54.66 -56.96 -22.46
N GLU A 347 -53.89 -57.80 -23.16
CA GLU A 347 -54.41 -58.98 -23.87
C GLU A 347 -55.17 -59.89 -22.89
N TYR A 348 -54.59 -60.17 -21.72
CA TYR A 348 -55.26 -60.96 -20.69
C TYR A 348 -56.55 -60.27 -20.20
N SER A 349 -56.53 -58.96 -19.97
CA SER A 349 -57.70 -58.18 -19.56
C SER A 349 -58.77 -58.12 -20.65
N GLU A 350 -58.38 -58.04 -21.92
CA GLU A 350 -59.29 -58.07 -23.07
C GLU A 350 -59.91 -59.46 -23.23
N THR A 351 -59.14 -60.54 -23.02
CA THR A 351 -59.71 -61.89 -22.96
C THR A 351 -60.65 -62.07 -21.77
N LEU A 352 -60.32 -61.52 -20.61
CA LEU A 352 -61.23 -61.52 -19.45
C LEU A 352 -62.50 -60.73 -19.74
N ALA A 353 -62.39 -59.53 -20.32
CA ALA A 353 -63.53 -58.72 -20.70
C ALA A 353 -64.40 -59.42 -21.75
N GLN A 354 -63.81 -60.11 -22.73
CA GLN A 354 -64.55 -60.93 -23.69
C GLN A 354 -65.23 -62.12 -23.00
N THR A 355 -64.56 -62.81 -22.07
CA THR A 355 -65.20 -63.89 -21.31
C THR A 355 -66.29 -63.37 -20.37
N GLU A 356 -66.15 -62.16 -19.83
CA GLU A 356 -67.14 -61.50 -19.00
C GLU A 356 -68.34 -61.07 -19.85
N GLU A 357 -68.13 -60.47 -21.03
CA GLU A 357 -69.20 -60.18 -21.98
C GLU A 357 -69.92 -61.46 -22.44
N ASP A 358 -69.19 -62.54 -22.73
CA ASP A 358 -69.76 -63.82 -23.09
C ASP A 358 -70.52 -64.45 -21.90
N MET A 359 -70.00 -64.36 -20.67
CA MET A 359 -70.71 -64.79 -19.46
C MET A 359 -71.96 -63.96 -19.20
N ILE A 360 -71.90 -62.63 -19.34
CA ILE A 360 -73.06 -61.73 -19.22
C ILE A 360 -74.09 -62.06 -20.29
N ARG A 361 -73.66 -62.37 -21.53
CA ARG A 361 -74.55 -62.78 -22.61
C ARG A 361 -75.23 -64.13 -22.31
N ILE A 362 -74.50 -65.09 -21.76
CA ILE A 362 -75.04 -66.39 -21.33
C ILE A 362 -76.00 -66.19 -20.15
N LEU A 363 -75.62 -65.44 -19.11
CA LEU A 363 -76.46 -65.12 -17.95
C LEU A 363 -77.73 -64.37 -18.35
N ARG A 364 -77.66 -63.38 -19.24
CA ARG A 364 -78.84 -62.66 -19.73
C ARG A 364 -79.80 -63.61 -20.47
N LYS A 365 -79.26 -64.57 -21.23
CA LYS A 365 -80.05 -65.53 -22.00
C LYS A 365 -80.61 -66.70 -21.17
N GLU A 366 -79.86 -67.21 -20.20
CA GLU A 366 -80.30 -68.34 -19.35
C GLU A 366 -81.07 -67.90 -18.11
N VAL A 367 -80.78 -66.72 -17.56
CA VAL A 367 -81.33 -66.26 -16.28
C VAL A 367 -82.19 -65.00 -16.45
N GLY A 368 -81.80 -64.07 -17.32
CA GLY A 368 -82.55 -62.82 -17.58
C GLY A 368 -83.90 -63.06 -18.26
N ASP A 369 -83.90 -63.75 -19.40
CA ASP A 369 -85.14 -63.98 -20.19
C ASP A 369 -86.25 -64.75 -19.42
N PRO A 370 -85.96 -65.79 -18.60
CA PRO A 370 -86.99 -66.41 -17.76
C PRO A 370 -87.38 -65.56 -16.55
N ILE A 371 -86.47 -64.80 -15.93
CA ILE A 371 -86.78 -63.95 -14.78
C ILE A 371 -87.64 -62.76 -15.19
N ASP A 372 -87.38 -62.12 -16.34
CA ASP A 372 -88.20 -61.01 -16.82
C ASP A 372 -89.62 -61.48 -17.18
N ALA A 373 -89.78 -62.70 -17.70
CA ALA A 373 -91.09 -63.29 -17.92
C ALA A 373 -91.85 -63.51 -16.59
N ILE A 374 -91.18 -64.06 -15.57
CA ILE A 374 -91.77 -64.29 -14.24
C ILE A 374 -92.06 -62.95 -13.53
N HIS A 375 -91.16 -61.98 -13.64
CA HIS A 375 -91.29 -60.70 -12.95
C HIS A 375 -92.43 -59.86 -13.54
N ASN A 376 -92.63 -59.90 -14.86
CA ASN A 376 -93.76 -59.25 -15.50
C ASN A 376 -95.10 -59.93 -15.15
N GLU A 377 -95.13 -61.27 -15.04
CA GLU A 377 -96.33 -62.00 -14.60
C GLU A 377 -96.66 -61.72 -13.12
N TYR A 378 -95.66 -61.65 -12.26
CA TYR A 378 -95.83 -61.35 -10.84
C TYR A 378 -96.24 -59.89 -10.59
N ASN A 379 -95.65 -58.93 -11.33
CA ASN A 379 -96.04 -57.52 -11.23
C ASN A 379 -97.47 -57.28 -11.72
N ALA A 380 -97.93 -58.01 -12.75
CA ALA A 380 -99.32 -57.94 -13.19
C ALA A 380 -100.29 -58.45 -12.11
N GLN A 381 -99.98 -59.59 -11.47
CA GLN A 381 -100.78 -60.11 -10.36
C GLN A 381 -100.75 -59.21 -9.13
N MET A 382 -99.59 -58.61 -8.81
CA MET A 382 -99.44 -57.72 -7.66
C MET A 382 -100.25 -56.43 -7.83
N ASN A 383 -100.25 -55.84 -9.02
CA ASN A 383 -101.05 -54.64 -9.31
C ASN A 383 -102.56 -54.93 -9.22
N GLU A 384 -103.02 -56.09 -9.74
CA GLU A 384 -104.44 -56.47 -9.66
C GLU A 384 -104.91 -56.68 -8.21
N VAL A 385 -104.06 -57.23 -7.34
CA VAL A 385 -104.35 -57.35 -5.90
C VAL A 385 -104.32 -56.00 -5.19
N ASN A 386 -103.40 -55.12 -5.57
CA ASN A 386 -103.28 -53.79 -4.96
C ASN A 386 -104.50 -52.92 -5.28
N ASP A 387 -105.00 -52.96 -6.52
CA ASP A 387 -106.20 -52.23 -6.93
C ASP A 387 -107.45 -52.69 -6.16
N ARG A 388 -107.62 -54.01 -5.96
CA ARG A 388 -108.72 -54.55 -5.13
C ARG A 388 -108.61 -54.15 -3.66
N ASN A 389 -107.38 -54.07 -3.12
CA ASN A 389 -107.15 -53.64 -1.75
C ASN A 389 -107.40 -52.14 -1.56
N GLU A 390 -107.01 -51.28 -2.51
CA GLU A 390 -107.31 -49.85 -2.43
C GLU A 390 -108.82 -49.57 -2.44
N GLU A 391 -109.58 -50.29 -3.28
CA GLU A 391 -111.05 -50.16 -3.30
C GLU A 391 -111.68 -50.62 -1.98
N GLY A 392 -111.20 -51.73 -1.40
CA GLY A 392 -111.65 -52.22 -0.09
C GLY A 392 -111.31 -51.27 1.06
N LEU A 393 -110.09 -50.71 1.07
CA LEU A 393 -109.65 -49.75 2.09
C LEU A 393 -110.45 -48.45 2.05
N ARG A 394 -110.77 -47.92 0.86
CA ARG A 394 -111.59 -46.70 0.73
C ARG A 394 -113.02 -46.92 1.23
N ALA A 395 -113.60 -48.09 1.02
CA ALA A 395 -114.94 -48.42 1.52
C ALA A 395 -114.99 -48.52 3.06
N ILE A 396 -113.96 -49.13 3.67
CA ILE A 396 -113.84 -49.22 5.13
C ILE A 396 -113.54 -47.85 5.75
N GLN A 397 -112.65 -47.06 5.15
CA GLN A 397 -112.31 -45.71 5.60
C GLN A 397 -113.57 -44.82 5.66
N LYS A 398 -114.41 -44.87 4.63
CA LYS A 398 -115.68 -44.11 4.58
C LYS A 398 -116.68 -44.56 5.64
N SER A 399 -116.70 -45.86 5.98
CA SER A 399 -117.58 -46.40 7.03
C SER A 399 -117.14 -46.03 8.46
N ILE A 400 -115.87 -45.69 8.67
CA ILE A 400 -115.31 -45.37 10.00
C ILE A 400 -115.26 -43.84 10.22
N GLU A 401 -114.90 -43.06 9.21
CA GLU A 401 -114.71 -41.60 9.35
C GLU A 401 -116.02 -40.84 9.64
N ASP A 402 -117.15 -41.25 9.06
CA ASP A 402 -118.42 -40.56 9.24
C ASP A 402 -118.98 -40.59 10.68
N PRO A 403 -119.02 -41.73 11.40
CA PRO A 403 -119.44 -41.75 12.81
C PRO A 403 -118.41 -41.14 13.76
N VAL A 404 -117.11 -41.22 13.46
CA VAL A 404 -116.05 -40.61 14.28
C VAL A 404 -116.08 -39.08 14.19
N ARG A 405 -116.33 -38.52 13.00
CA ARG A 405 -116.46 -37.07 12.83
C ARG A 405 -117.67 -36.51 13.59
N ALA A 406 -118.80 -37.21 13.56
CA ALA A 406 -120.00 -36.81 14.32
C ALA A 406 -119.77 -36.82 15.84
N ALA A 407 -119.08 -37.85 16.36
CA ALA A 407 -118.74 -37.91 17.79
C ALA A 407 -117.68 -36.86 18.19
N SER A 408 -116.72 -36.55 17.30
CA SER A 408 -115.72 -35.51 17.55
C SER A 408 -116.35 -34.11 17.65
N GLU A 409 -117.35 -33.80 16.83
CA GLU A 409 -118.07 -32.51 16.89
C GLU A 409 -118.82 -32.35 18.23
N GLU A 410 -119.48 -33.42 18.71
CA GLU A 410 -120.20 -33.42 19.99
C GLU A 410 -119.26 -33.28 21.21
N ILE A 411 -118.07 -33.89 21.16
CA ILE A 411 -117.03 -33.74 22.20
C ILE A 411 -116.50 -32.30 22.24
N THR A 412 -116.23 -31.68 21.08
CA THR A 412 -115.73 -30.30 21.04
C THR A 412 -116.73 -29.28 21.60
N ASP A 413 -118.02 -29.50 21.42
CA ASP A 413 -119.07 -28.63 21.96
C ASP A 413 -119.18 -28.75 23.49
N MET A 414 -119.04 -29.97 24.03
CA MET A 414 -118.98 -30.20 25.49
C MET A 414 -117.70 -29.65 26.13
N GLU A 415 -116.55 -29.71 25.46
CA GLU A 415 -115.31 -29.11 25.94
C GLU A 415 -115.41 -27.58 26.01
N GLN A 416 -116.04 -26.94 25.02
CA GLN A 416 -116.29 -25.50 25.06
C GLN A 416 -117.22 -25.11 26.22
N GLN A 417 -118.27 -25.88 26.50
CA GLN A 417 -119.14 -25.63 27.66
C GLN A 417 -118.39 -25.79 28.99
N THR A 418 -117.55 -26.83 29.10
CA THR A 418 -116.76 -27.09 30.32
C THR A 418 -115.71 -25.99 30.58
N SER A 419 -115.06 -25.49 29.52
CA SER A 419 -114.13 -24.35 29.59
C SER A 419 -114.82 -23.05 30.03
N ARG A 420 -116.02 -22.77 29.51
CA ARG A 420 -116.83 -21.61 29.93
C ARG A 420 -117.24 -21.70 31.40
N MET A 421 -117.58 -22.89 31.86
CA MET A 421 -117.96 -23.14 33.25
C MET A 421 -116.77 -22.99 34.21
N ASN A 422 -115.59 -23.54 33.86
CA ASN A 422 -114.37 -23.38 34.67
C ASN A 422 -113.89 -21.93 34.75
N SER A 423 -113.93 -21.18 33.65
CA SER A 423 -113.55 -19.76 33.65
C SER A 423 -114.55 -18.86 34.39
N SER A 424 -115.82 -19.28 34.50
CA SER A 424 -116.80 -18.65 35.40
C SER A 424 -116.52 -18.99 36.88
N LEU A 425 -116.17 -20.24 37.18
CA LEU A 425 -115.91 -20.71 38.54
C LEU A 425 -114.64 -20.08 39.12
N GLY A 426 -113.59 -19.94 38.30
CA GLY A 426 -112.35 -19.24 38.67
C GLY A 426 -112.59 -17.78 39.06
N ARG A 427 -113.35 -17.04 38.25
CA ARG A 427 -113.72 -15.64 38.54
C ARG A 427 -114.55 -15.51 39.82
N ALA A 428 -115.47 -16.44 40.08
CA ALA A 428 -116.27 -16.44 41.31
C ALA A 428 -115.41 -16.72 42.56
N ALA A 429 -114.42 -17.60 42.45
CA ALA A 429 -113.50 -17.91 43.54
C ALA A 429 -112.57 -16.73 43.88
N GLU A 430 -112.01 -16.04 42.87
CA GLU A 430 -111.19 -14.83 43.09
C GLU A 430 -112.01 -13.71 43.74
N ASN A 431 -113.22 -13.43 43.24
CA ASN A 431 -114.10 -12.41 43.81
C ASN A 431 -114.45 -12.68 45.29
N LEU A 432 -114.61 -13.95 45.69
CA LEU A 432 -114.86 -14.33 47.09
C LEU A 432 -113.64 -14.08 47.99
N ILE A 433 -112.43 -14.32 47.47
CA ILE A 433 -111.19 -14.06 48.21
C ILE A 433 -110.98 -12.55 48.38
N ASP A 434 -111.23 -11.77 47.35
CA ASP A 434 -111.11 -10.31 47.38
C ASP A 434 -112.15 -9.68 48.31
N ALA A 435 -113.41 -10.09 48.24
CA ALA A 435 -114.46 -9.62 49.14
C ALA A 435 -114.15 -9.96 50.61
N LYS A 436 -113.68 -11.19 50.88
CA LYS A 436 -113.25 -11.60 52.23
C LYS A 436 -112.10 -10.75 52.74
N THR A 437 -111.13 -10.43 51.89
CA THR A 437 -109.96 -9.61 52.22
C THR A 437 -110.36 -8.16 52.49
N SER A 438 -111.23 -7.59 51.67
CA SER A 438 -111.73 -6.22 51.83
C SER A 438 -112.56 -6.04 53.11
N ILE A 439 -113.43 -7.02 53.43
CA ILE A 439 -114.18 -7.03 54.71
C ILE A 439 -113.23 -7.12 55.91
N ALA A 440 -112.25 -8.03 55.87
CA ALA A 440 -111.27 -8.20 56.95
C ALA A 440 -110.49 -6.92 57.23
N VAL A 441 -110.02 -6.23 56.18
CA VAL A 441 -109.30 -4.96 56.29
C VAL A 441 -110.21 -3.85 56.83
N LYS A 442 -111.47 -3.77 56.37
CA LYS A 442 -112.43 -2.77 56.85
C LYS A 442 -112.74 -2.93 58.34
N ILE A 443 -112.95 -4.16 58.82
CA ILE A 443 -113.20 -4.42 60.24
C ILE A 443 -112.02 -3.96 61.11
N VAL A 444 -110.78 -4.30 60.72
CA VAL A 444 -109.58 -3.87 61.44
C VAL A 444 -109.43 -2.34 61.43
N ARG A 445 -109.74 -1.69 60.29
CA ARG A 445 -109.70 -0.24 60.16
C ARG A 445 -110.72 0.46 61.07
N ASP A 446 -111.97 0.00 61.09
CA ASP A 446 -113.05 0.63 61.86
C ASP A 446 -112.83 0.46 63.37
N HIS A 447 -112.35 -0.70 63.81
CA HIS A 447 -112.01 -0.94 65.22
C HIS A 447 -110.89 -0.01 65.72
N MET A 448 -109.88 0.24 64.88
CA MET A 448 -108.75 1.13 65.18
C MET A 448 -109.10 2.63 65.14
N ARG A 449 -110.27 3.02 64.62
CA ARG A 449 -110.68 4.43 64.48
C ARG A 449 -111.22 5.03 65.79
N TYR A 450 -111.77 4.21 66.69
CA TYR A 450 -112.44 4.66 67.92
C TYR A 450 -111.57 4.63 69.18
N ASP A 451 -110.40 3.99 69.14
CA ASP A 451 -109.56 3.79 70.33
C ASP A 451 -108.48 4.88 70.45
N LYS A 452 -108.74 5.92 71.26
CA LYS A 452 -107.89 7.13 71.38
C LYS A 452 -106.61 6.95 72.22
N PHE A 453 -106.31 5.76 72.76
CA PHE A 453 -105.19 5.56 73.68
C PHE A 453 -103.90 5.00 73.08
N MET A 454 -103.87 4.64 71.79
CA MET A 454 -102.67 4.11 71.14
C MET A 454 -102.11 5.08 70.09
N ARG A 455 -101.23 6.01 70.51
CA ARG A 455 -100.27 6.69 69.59
C ARG A 455 -99.15 5.72 69.22
N VAL A 456 -99.48 4.62 68.55
CA VAL A 456 -98.50 3.73 67.93
C VAL A 456 -98.64 3.86 66.41
N SER A 457 -97.65 4.52 65.83
CA SER A 457 -97.21 4.53 64.43
C SER A 457 -98.29 4.26 63.36
N LYS A 458 -98.63 5.31 62.60
CA LYS A 458 -99.46 5.23 61.37
C LYS A 458 -98.99 4.15 60.37
N GLU A 459 -97.76 3.69 60.48
CA GLU A 459 -97.13 2.71 59.58
C GLU A 459 -97.33 1.24 59.98
N ASN A 460 -97.80 0.93 61.21
CA ASN A 460 -97.86 -0.47 61.69
C ASN A 460 -99.27 -1.08 61.73
N LYS A 461 -100.28 -0.41 61.17
CA LYS A 461 -101.70 -0.84 61.23
C LYS A 461 -101.98 -2.20 60.58
N LEU A 462 -101.15 -2.61 59.62
CA LEU A 462 -101.34 -3.81 58.80
C LEU A 462 -100.42 -4.98 59.19
N ASN A 463 -99.54 -4.80 60.21
CA ASN A 463 -98.69 -5.89 60.72
C ASN A 463 -99.48 -6.95 61.49
N LEU A 464 -100.74 -6.68 61.85
CA LEU A 464 -101.68 -7.66 62.40
C LEU A 464 -101.93 -8.84 61.44
N PHE A 465 -101.75 -8.64 60.14
CA PHE A 465 -101.84 -9.70 59.13
C PHE A 465 -100.52 -10.47 58.95
N ASN A 466 -99.52 -10.25 59.81
CA ASN A 466 -98.22 -10.89 59.76
C ASN A 466 -97.98 -11.78 61.01
N GLN A 467 -98.59 -12.98 61.01
CA GLN A 467 -98.35 -14.03 62.01
C GLN A 467 -97.62 -15.23 61.38
N LYS A 468 -96.75 -15.88 62.18
CA LYS A 468 -95.66 -16.81 61.78
C LYS A 468 -96.04 -18.06 60.97
N ASN A 469 -97.31 -18.26 60.61
CA ASN A 469 -97.79 -19.41 59.83
C ASN A 469 -98.29 -19.03 58.42
N GLY A 470 -97.94 -17.85 57.89
CA GLY A 470 -98.21 -17.43 56.51
C GLY A 470 -99.69 -17.12 56.18
N LYS A 471 -100.59 -17.27 57.16
CA LYS A 471 -101.97 -16.85 57.12
C LYS A 471 -102.13 -15.74 58.16
N GLY A 472 -102.30 -14.50 57.74
CA GLY A 472 -102.62 -13.40 58.65
C GLY A 472 -103.97 -13.62 59.33
N ILE A 473 -104.36 -12.70 60.21
CA ILE A 473 -105.68 -12.76 60.87
C ILE A 473 -106.77 -13.01 59.82
N TRP A 474 -107.60 -14.03 60.07
CA TRP A 474 -108.68 -14.53 59.18
C TRP A 474 -108.25 -15.13 57.82
N GLY A 475 -106.97 -15.49 57.69
CA GLY A 475 -106.44 -16.17 56.49
C GLY A 475 -106.09 -15.23 55.35
N VAL A 476 -106.00 -13.94 55.61
CA VAL A 476 -105.64 -12.88 54.65
C VAL A 476 -104.14 -12.63 54.71
N ARG A 477 -103.48 -12.49 53.55
CA ARG A 477 -102.05 -12.17 53.48
C ARG A 477 -101.83 -10.66 53.58
N GLN A 478 -100.67 -10.25 54.10
CA GLN A 478 -100.35 -8.84 54.29
C GLN A 478 -100.35 -8.03 52.99
N LYS A 479 -99.88 -8.61 51.86
CA LYS A 479 -99.89 -7.94 50.55
C LYS A 479 -101.32 -7.64 50.09
N ASP A 480 -102.18 -8.65 50.10
CA ASP A 480 -103.59 -8.56 49.70
C ASP A 480 -104.36 -7.57 50.59
N ALA A 481 -104.01 -7.51 51.89
CA ALA A 481 -104.56 -6.53 52.83
C ALA A 481 -104.13 -5.08 52.56
N ILE A 482 -102.89 -4.86 52.10
CA ILE A 482 -102.39 -3.51 51.73
C ILE A 482 -103.11 -3.00 50.48
N GLU A 483 -103.27 -3.86 49.48
CA GLU A 483 -103.93 -3.54 48.22
C GLU A 483 -105.43 -3.27 48.40
N SER A 484 -106.14 -4.13 49.15
CA SER A 484 -107.53 -3.85 49.54
C SER A 484 -107.68 -2.56 50.37
N ASN A 485 -106.71 -2.23 51.24
CA ASN A 485 -106.74 -0.98 52.01
C ASN A 485 -106.57 0.27 51.12
N GLN A 486 -105.85 0.16 50.00
CA GLN A 486 -105.75 1.21 48.98
C GLN A 486 -107.05 1.34 48.19
N GLN A 487 -107.65 0.22 47.75
CA GLN A 487 -108.95 0.22 47.07
C GLN A 487 -110.08 0.77 47.94
N ILE A 488 -110.10 0.43 49.24
CA ILE A 488 -111.05 1.00 50.21
C ILE A 488 -110.84 2.52 50.36
N ASN A 489 -109.59 3.00 50.31
CA ASN A 489 -109.31 4.45 50.33
C ASN A 489 -109.79 5.16 49.06
N GLU A 490 -109.64 4.55 47.90
CA GLU A 490 -110.15 5.08 46.64
C GLU A 490 -111.67 5.06 46.56
N LEU A 491 -112.31 4.01 47.08
CA LEU A 491 -113.77 3.94 47.22
C LEU A 491 -114.29 4.98 48.23
N ILE A 492 -113.60 5.21 49.35
CA ILE A 492 -113.96 6.28 50.29
C ILE A 492 -113.80 7.65 49.62
N LYS A 493 -112.71 7.89 48.88
CA LYS A 493 -112.56 9.12 48.08
C LYS A 493 -113.69 9.30 47.05
N ARG A 494 -114.05 8.24 46.32
CA ARG A 494 -115.17 8.28 45.35
C ARG A 494 -116.52 8.45 46.04
N ILE A 495 -116.73 7.88 47.22
CA ILE A 495 -117.94 8.08 48.02
C ILE A 495 -118.00 9.51 48.57
N ASP A 496 -116.89 10.05 49.05
CA ASP A 496 -116.78 11.46 49.48
C ASP A 496 -117.00 12.43 48.29
N GLU A 497 -116.60 12.05 47.06
CA GLU A 497 -116.88 12.80 45.82
C GLU A 497 -118.34 12.68 45.34
N LEU A 498 -119.02 11.55 45.59
CA LEU A 498 -120.39 11.28 45.10
C LEU A 498 -121.49 11.56 46.13
N CYS A 499 -121.16 11.57 47.42
CA CYS A 499 -122.04 11.89 48.54
C CYS A 499 -121.25 12.69 49.59
N PRO A 500 -121.24 14.03 49.51
CA PRO A 500 -120.68 14.90 50.54
C PRO A 500 -121.62 14.91 51.75
N LEU A 501 -121.59 13.85 52.56
CA LEU A 501 -122.28 13.82 53.86
C LEU A 501 -121.41 14.37 55.00
N ASN A 502 -120.33 15.11 54.67
CA ASN A 502 -119.57 15.94 55.62
C ASN A 502 -119.01 17.20 54.92
N GLU A 503 -119.87 18.15 54.53
CA GLU A 503 -119.45 19.55 54.29
C GLU A 503 -120.11 20.56 55.26
N CYS A 504 -120.83 20.11 56.29
CA CYS A 504 -121.45 21.01 57.27
C CYS A 504 -120.86 20.79 58.66
N ASP A 505 -120.36 21.88 59.23
CA ASP A 505 -120.40 22.31 60.64
C ASP A 505 -120.48 21.25 61.75
#